data_AF-A0AAE0CQ97-F1
#
_entry.id   AF-A0AAE0CQ97-F1
#
_cell.length_a   1.000
_cell.length_b   1.000
_cell.length_c   1.000
_cell.angle_alpha   90.00
_cell.angle_beta   90.00
_cell.angle_gamma   90.00
#
_symmetry.space_group_name_H-M   'P 1'
#
loop_
_entity.id
_entity.type
_entity.pdbx_description
1 polymer ?
#
loop_
_entity_poly.entity_id
_entity_poly.type
_entity_poly.pdbx_seq_one_letter_code
_entity_poly.pdbx_strand_id
1 'polypeptide(L)'
;MKIGVGSWRRFMASCYGHFLTMSREMNFSGVLRFGVVPDTTKYAIVENGIHQQYFHGADEVSLEEIKGVVTVVEFGEAYDAVKLCLIYMLNWILMGVDERFNIPVWQFRPVEDLDTFEAFPWGAHVYKHSIYSFKHAFDG
;
A
#
# COMPACT_ATOMS: atom_id res chain seq x y z
N MET A 1 6.79 -16.09 -21.64
CA MET A 1 6.21 -16.77 -20.45
C MET A 1 4.85 -16.15 -20.19
N LYS A 2 3.74 -16.85 -20.49
CA LYS A 2 2.37 -16.29 -20.35
C LYS A 2 1.92 -16.48 -18.90
N ILE A 3 1.87 -15.40 -18.14
CA ILE A 3 1.32 -15.41 -16.78
C ILE A 3 -0.19 -15.61 -16.90
N GLY A 4 -0.68 -16.75 -16.40
CA GLY A 4 -2.06 -17.18 -16.57
C GLY A 4 -3.04 -16.34 -15.77
N VAL A 5 -4.10 -15.90 -16.43
CA VAL A 5 -5.31 -15.21 -15.89
C VAL A 5 -5.90 -15.90 -14.63
N GLY A 6 -5.58 -17.18 -14.40
CA GLY A 6 -6.01 -17.94 -13.23
C GLY A 6 -5.30 -17.62 -11.91
N SER A 7 -4.05 -17.10 -11.94
CA SER A 7 -3.33 -16.67 -10.73
C SER A 7 -3.94 -15.37 -10.19
N TRP A 8 -4.27 -14.45 -11.10
CA TRP A 8 -4.89 -13.17 -10.79
C TRP A 8 -6.30 -13.28 -10.20
N ARG A 9 -7.14 -14.20 -10.69
CA ARG A 9 -8.45 -14.46 -10.05
C ARG A 9 -8.31 -15.08 -8.67
N ARG A 10 -7.25 -15.85 -8.42
CA ARG A 10 -6.99 -16.47 -7.12
C ARG A 10 -6.39 -15.46 -6.13
N PHE A 11 -5.54 -14.56 -6.59
CA PHE A 11 -5.06 -13.41 -5.81
C PHE A 11 -6.17 -12.40 -5.57
N MET A 12 -6.92 -11.96 -6.58
CA MET A 12 -8.07 -11.10 -6.36
C MET A 12 -9.14 -11.81 -5.53
N ALA A 13 -9.36 -13.12 -5.61
CA ALA A 13 -10.27 -13.82 -4.69
C ALA A 13 -9.65 -14.08 -3.31
N SER A 14 -8.32 -14.11 -3.18
CA SER A 14 -7.60 -14.26 -1.91
C SER A 14 -7.49 -12.92 -1.20
N CYS A 15 -7.16 -11.84 -1.90
CA CYS A 15 -7.18 -10.47 -1.44
C CYS A 15 -8.59 -9.91 -1.37
N TYR A 16 -9.56 -10.18 -2.26
CA TYR A 16 -10.98 -9.84 -2.02
C TYR A 16 -11.59 -10.76 -0.95
N GLY A 17 -11.21 -12.04 -0.91
CA GLY A 17 -11.68 -12.99 0.11
C GLY A 17 -11.15 -12.61 1.48
N HIS A 18 -9.83 -12.47 1.63
CA HIS A 18 -9.17 -11.85 2.78
C HIS A 18 -9.58 -10.40 2.94
N PHE A 19 -9.96 -9.62 1.94
CA PHE A 19 -10.46 -8.25 2.14
C PHE A 19 -11.90 -8.26 2.63
N LEU A 20 -12.69 -9.29 2.36
CA LEU A 20 -14.00 -9.50 2.97
C LEU A 20 -13.88 -10.08 4.38
N THR A 21 -12.83 -10.88 4.64
CA THR A 21 -12.48 -11.35 5.99
C THR A 21 -11.79 -10.24 6.81
N MET A 22 -10.93 -9.43 6.19
CA MET A 22 -10.27 -8.26 6.74
C MET A 22 -11.27 -7.13 6.85
N SER A 23 -12.22 -6.89 5.94
CA SER A 23 -13.23 -5.83 6.13
C SER A 23 -14.21 -6.12 7.26
N ARG A 24 -14.25 -7.38 7.73
CA ARG A 24 -14.93 -7.74 8.98
C ARG A 24 -14.18 -7.27 10.23
N GLU A 25 -12.87 -7.01 10.16
CA GLU A 25 -12.03 -6.62 11.30
C GLU A 25 -11.31 -5.26 11.11
N MET A 26 -10.74 -4.98 9.95
CA MET A 26 -10.28 -3.68 9.48
C MET A 26 -11.45 -2.75 9.18
N ASN A 27 -11.63 -1.79 10.08
CA ASN A 27 -12.54 -0.68 9.86
C ASN A 27 -11.91 0.36 8.92
N PHE A 28 -12.14 0.23 7.60
CA PHE A 28 -11.63 1.17 6.60
C PHE A 28 -12.12 2.61 6.82
N SER A 29 -13.26 2.81 7.51
CA SER A 29 -13.71 4.16 7.91
C SER A 29 -12.76 4.81 8.94
N GLY A 30 -12.04 4.00 9.71
CA GLY A 30 -10.99 4.44 10.61
C GLY A 30 -9.70 4.82 9.89
N VAL A 31 -9.40 4.23 8.74
CA VAL A 31 -8.17 4.51 7.95
C VAL A 31 -8.35 5.76 7.08
N LEU A 32 -9.53 5.97 6.50
CA LEU A 32 -9.83 7.10 5.60
C LEU A 32 -10.18 8.41 6.34
N ARG A 33 -9.45 8.71 7.42
CA ARG A 33 -9.64 9.95 8.19
C ARG A 33 -9.17 11.17 7.41
N PHE A 34 -9.91 12.26 7.57
CA PHE A 34 -9.46 13.58 7.16
C PHE A 34 -8.80 14.29 8.35
N GLY A 35 -7.67 14.94 8.11
CA GLY A 35 -6.89 15.62 9.13
C GLY A 35 -5.68 16.33 8.54
N VAL A 36 -4.82 16.86 9.43
CA VAL A 36 -3.55 17.46 9.03
C VAL A 36 -2.58 16.34 8.67
N VAL A 37 -2.24 16.23 7.39
CA VAL A 37 -1.21 15.29 6.92
C VAL A 37 0.12 15.67 7.56
N PRO A 38 0.73 14.78 8.38
CA PRO A 38 1.99 15.06 9.04
C PRO A 38 3.13 15.17 8.02
N ASP A 39 4.24 15.77 8.44
CA ASP A 39 5.44 15.87 7.63
C ASP A 39 6.07 14.49 7.42
N THR A 40 5.90 13.94 6.21
CA THR A 40 6.33 12.58 5.85
C THR A 40 7.84 12.46 5.68
N THR A 41 8.59 13.56 5.62
CA THR A 41 10.07 13.53 5.54
C THR A 41 10.71 12.94 6.80
N LYS A 42 9.97 12.92 7.91
CA LYS A 42 10.41 12.38 9.20
C LYS A 42 10.23 10.86 9.31
N TYR A 43 9.60 10.23 8.32
CA TYR A 43 9.26 8.82 8.34
C TYR A 43 10.41 8.00 7.76
N ALA A 44 11.41 7.75 8.60
CA ALA A 44 12.54 6.89 8.27
C ALA A 44 12.14 5.41 8.23
N ILE A 45 12.75 4.66 7.32
CA ILE A 45 12.60 3.20 7.21
C ILE A 45 12.93 2.54 8.55
N VAL A 46 12.11 1.57 8.95
CA VAL A 46 12.35 0.77 10.16
C VAL A 46 13.45 -0.24 9.86
N GLU A 47 14.45 -0.32 10.74
CA GLU A 47 15.48 -1.37 10.67
C GLU A 47 14.84 -2.75 10.86
N ASN A 48 15.19 -3.69 9.99
CA ASN A 48 14.57 -5.00 9.86
C ASN A 48 13.07 -4.97 9.57
N GLY A 49 12.53 -3.85 9.08
CA GLY A 49 11.14 -3.75 8.63
C GLY A 49 10.90 -4.45 7.28
N ILE A 50 9.64 -4.58 6.88
CA ILE A 50 9.20 -5.24 5.64
C ILE A 50 9.88 -4.64 4.40
N HIS A 51 10.21 -3.35 4.43
CA HIS A 51 10.95 -2.72 3.34
C HIS A 51 12.35 -3.34 3.16
N GLN A 52 13.09 -3.50 4.25
CA GLN A 52 14.43 -4.09 4.21
C GLN A 52 14.38 -5.59 3.95
N GLN A 53 13.38 -6.29 4.53
CA GLN A 53 13.25 -7.74 4.40
C GLN A 53 12.89 -8.17 2.97
N TYR A 54 11.90 -7.52 2.35
CA TYR A 54 11.35 -7.97 1.07
C TYR A 54 11.90 -7.21 -0.15
N PHE A 55 12.45 -6.00 0.06
CA PHE A 55 12.99 -5.16 -1.02
C PHE A 55 14.47 -4.79 -0.81
N HIS A 56 15.15 -5.43 0.15
CA HIS A 56 16.58 -5.23 0.42
C HIS A 56 16.98 -3.76 0.69
N GLY A 57 16.03 -2.93 1.13
CA GLY A 57 16.29 -1.52 1.38
C GLY A 57 16.47 -0.69 0.11
N ALA A 58 15.87 -1.10 -1.01
CA ALA A 58 15.92 -0.35 -2.26
C ALA A 58 15.47 1.11 -2.09
N ASP A 59 16.13 2.03 -2.81
CA ASP A 59 15.76 3.46 -2.78
C ASP A 59 14.39 3.72 -3.42
N GLU A 60 14.00 2.84 -4.34
CA GLU A 60 12.74 2.91 -5.08
C GLU A 60 12.09 1.53 -5.10
N VAL A 61 10.77 1.50 -4.91
CA VAL A 61 9.98 0.28 -5.00
C VAL A 61 8.74 0.59 -5.83
N SER A 62 8.59 -0.12 -6.94
CA SER A 62 7.41 -0.03 -7.79
C SER A 62 6.23 -0.81 -7.21
N LEU A 63 5.03 -0.39 -7.60
CA LEU A 63 3.81 -1.08 -7.20
C LEU A 63 3.71 -2.50 -7.81
N GLU A 64 4.30 -2.71 -8.99
CA GLU A 64 4.49 -4.01 -9.62
C GLU A 64 5.39 -4.94 -8.78
N GLU A 65 6.48 -4.43 -8.21
CA GLU A 65 7.34 -5.22 -7.32
C GLU A 65 6.60 -5.63 -6.05
N ILE A 66 5.84 -4.73 -5.43
CA ILE A 66 5.02 -5.06 -4.25
C ILE A 66 4.03 -6.18 -4.60
N LYS A 67 3.33 -6.04 -5.73
CA LYS A 67 2.42 -7.08 -6.23
C LYS A 67 3.14 -8.40 -6.47
N GLY A 68 4.35 -8.38 -7.01
CA GLY A 68 5.20 -9.56 -7.19
C GLY A 68 5.48 -10.26 -5.86
N VAL A 69 5.89 -9.51 -4.83
CA VAL A 69 6.14 -10.04 -3.49
C VAL A 69 4.87 -10.66 -2.90
N VAL A 70 3.75 -9.92 -2.88
CA VAL A 70 2.50 -10.40 -2.26
C VAL A 70 1.92 -11.63 -2.98
N THR A 71 2.22 -11.83 -4.27
CA THR A 71 1.69 -12.96 -5.05
C THR A 71 2.58 -14.19 -5.07
N VAL A 72 3.89 -14.04 -4.82
CA VAL A 72 4.88 -15.11 -5.04
C VAL A 72 5.57 -15.55 -3.75
N VAL A 73 5.73 -14.67 -2.77
CA VAL A 73 6.49 -14.96 -1.56
C VAL A 73 5.64 -15.70 -0.53
N GLU A 74 6.22 -16.75 0.06
CA GLU A 74 5.71 -17.33 1.30
C GLU A 74 6.20 -16.48 2.47
N PHE A 75 5.27 -15.79 3.13
CA PHE A 75 5.57 -14.92 4.26
C PHE A 75 5.87 -15.74 5.51
N GLY A 76 6.98 -15.43 6.18
CA GLY A 76 7.32 -16.02 7.49
C GLY A 76 6.38 -15.53 8.59
N GLU A 77 5.96 -14.27 8.52
CA GLU A 77 5.04 -13.64 9.45
C GLU A 77 3.74 -13.25 8.74
N ALA A 78 2.60 -13.71 9.25
CA ALA A 78 1.30 -13.49 8.61
C ALA A 78 0.95 -12.00 8.45
N TYR A 79 1.42 -11.16 9.38
CA TYR A 79 1.17 -9.72 9.34
C TYR A 79 1.97 -8.97 8.27
N ASP A 80 3.10 -9.50 7.81
CA ASP A 80 3.87 -8.83 6.75
C ASP A 80 3.10 -8.79 5.43
N ALA A 81 2.40 -9.89 5.11
CA ALA A 81 1.50 -9.94 3.98
C ALA A 81 0.41 -8.86 4.08
N VAL A 82 -0.14 -8.65 5.29
CA VAL A 82 -1.17 -7.63 5.55
C VAL A 82 -0.61 -6.24 5.33
N LYS A 83 0.59 -5.94 5.87
CA LYS A 83 1.25 -4.63 5.71
C LYS A 83 1.49 -4.29 4.23
N LEU A 84 2.00 -5.24 3.45
CA LEU A 84 2.22 -5.05 2.01
C LEU A 84 0.89 -4.93 1.24
N CYS A 85 -0.13 -5.71 1.61
CA CYS A 85 -1.47 -5.54 1.04
C CYS A 85 -2.02 -4.14 1.30
N LEU A 86 -1.79 -3.55 2.48
CA LEU A 86 -2.25 -2.21 2.81
C LEU A 86 -1.59 -1.13 1.95
N ILE A 87 -0.27 -1.21 1.77
CA ILE A 87 0.45 -0.32 0.86
C ILE A 87 -0.06 -0.49 -0.56
N TYR A 88 -0.21 -1.73 -1.03
CA TYR A 88 -0.67 -2.02 -2.38
C TYR A 88 -2.07 -1.45 -2.63
N MET A 89 -3.02 -1.68 -1.71
CA MET A 89 -4.37 -1.15 -1.80
C MET A 89 -4.40 0.39 -1.76
N LEU A 90 -3.61 1.02 -0.89
CA LEU A 90 -3.51 2.47 -0.80
C LEU A 90 -3.09 3.09 -2.14
N ASN A 91 -2.06 2.54 -2.78
CA ASN A 91 -1.54 3.10 -4.03
C ASN A 91 -2.41 2.73 -5.24
N TRP A 92 -2.75 1.45 -5.39
CA TRP A 92 -3.50 0.96 -6.55
C TRP A 92 -4.97 1.40 -6.52
N ILE A 93 -5.66 1.16 -5.41
CA ILE A 93 -7.12 1.33 -5.33
C ILE A 93 -7.49 2.76 -4.98
N LEU A 94 -6.84 3.33 -3.96
CA LEU A 94 -7.26 4.65 -3.43
C LEU A 94 -6.64 5.81 -4.23
N MET A 95 -5.38 5.68 -4.63
CA MET A 95 -4.68 6.75 -5.36
C MET A 95 -4.66 6.52 -6.88
N GLY A 96 -4.97 5.32 -7.37
CA GLY A 96 -5.00 5.03 -8.81
C GLY A 96 -3.62 5.08 -9.46
N VAL A 97 -2.56 4.77 -8.71
CA VAL A 97 -1.17 4.76 -9.20
C VAL A 97 -1.00 3.61 -10.20
N ASP A 98 -0.42 3.90 -11.38
CA ASP A 98 -0.05 2.84 -12.34
C ASP A 98 1.02 1.92 -11.72
N GLU A 99 0.89 0.61 -11.95
CA GLU A 99 1.73 -0.43 -11.38
C GLU A 99 3.23 -0.20 -11.63
N ARG A 100 3.58 0.49 -12.73
CA ARG A 100 4.96 0.75 -13.12
C ARG A 100 5.61 1.90 -12.36
N PHE A 101 4.84 2.70 -11.62
CA PHE A 101 5.38 3.82 -10.87
C PHE A 101 5.88 3.40 -9.49
N ASN A 102 6.95 4.07 -9.08
CA ASN A 102 7.52 3.96 -7.75
C ASN A 102 6.57 4.59 -6.73
N ILE A 103 6.40 3.90 -5.61
CA ILE A 103 5.65 4.44 -4.49
C ILE A 103 6.58 5.19 -3.53
N PRO A 104 6.07 6.17 -2.77
CA PRO A 104 6.87 6.85 -1.76
C PRO A 104 7.30 5.90 -0.63
N VAL A 105 8.61 5.70 -0.47
CA VAL A 105 9.19 4.78 0.54
C VAL A 105 8.76 5.09 1.97
N TRP A 106 8.45 6.36 2.29
CA TRP A 106 7.95 6.73 3.61
C TRP A 106 6.68 5.98 4.02
N GLN A 107 5.88 5.49 3.07
CA GLN A 107 4.65 4.75 3.34
C GLN A 107 4.90 3.38 4.00
N PHE A 108 6.12 2.85 3.90
CA PHE A 108 6.51 1.65 4.64
C PHE A 108 6.57 1.89 6.14
N ARG A 109 6.87 3.11 6.60
CA ARG A 109 6.99 3.38 8.03
C ARG A 109 5.67 3.26 8.80
N PRO A 110 4.54 3.87 8.36
CA PRO A 110 3.28 3.72 9.07
C PRO A 110 2.79 2.28 9.16
N VAL A 111 2.98 1.44 8.14
CA VAL A 111 2.45 0.06 8.17
C VAL A 111 3.21 -0.87 9.11
N GLU A 112 4.39 -0.51 9.58
CA GLU A 112 5.11 -1.33 10.56
C GLU A 112 4.36 -1.44 11.90
N ASP A 113 3.55 -0.44 12.21
CA ASP A 113 2.64 -0.39 13.35
C ASP A 113 1.23 -0.07 12.85
N LEU A 114 0.33 -1.05 12.87
CA LEU A 114 -1.01 -0.90 12.32
C LEU A 114 -1.81 0.20 13.02
N ASP A 115 -1.58 0.46 14.31
CA ASP A 115 -2.23 1.57 15.02
C ASP A 115 -1.76 2.92 14.46
N THR A 116 -0.47 3.04 14.15
CA THR A 116 0.09 4.21 13.46
C THR A 116 -0.48 4.34 12.04
N PHE A 117 -0.62 3.24 11.31
CA PHE A 117 -1.23 3.25 9.98
C PHE A 117 -2.70 3.71 10.03
N GLU A 118 -3.50 3.20 10.96
CA GLU A 118 -4.90 3.57 11.12
C GLU A 118 -5.09 5.02 11.59
N ALA A 119 -4.19 5.53 12.43
CA ALA A 119 -4.23 6.90 12.90
C ALA A 119 -3.83 7.92 11.82
N PHE A 120 -3.08 7.50 10.80
CA PHE A 120 -2.63 8.40 9.73
C PHE A 120 -3.83 8.92 8.91
N PRO A 121 -3.86 10.22 8.55
CA PRO A 121 -5.00 10.83 7.86
C PRO A 121 -4.98 10.50 6.35
N TRP A 122 -5.13 9.22 5.99
CA TRP A 122 -5.08 8.77 4.60
C TRP A 122 -6.17 9.38 3.74
N GLY A 123 -7.36 9.66 4.30
CA GLY A 123 -8.43 10.33 3.59
C GLY A 123 -8.01 11.72 3.09
N ALA A 124 -7.34 12.50 3.94
CA ALA A 124 -6.78 13.79 3.52
C ALA A 124 -5.62 13.64 2.53
N HIS A 125 -4.78 12.62 2.69
CA HIS A 125 -3.67 12.36 1.77
C HIS A 125 -4.15 12.01 0.36
N VAL A 126 -5.05 11.02 0.25
CA VAL A 126 -5.68 10.58 -1.00
C VAL A 126 -6.42 11.74 -1.66
N TYR A 127 -7.22 12.49 -0.90
CA TYR A 127 -7.95 13.64 -1.45
C TYR A 127 -7.01 14.70 -2.04
N LYS A 128 -5.92 15.05 -1.34
CA LYS A 128 -4.90 15.97 -1.87
C LYS A 128 -4.27 15.44 -3.15
N HIS A 129 -3.94 14.14 -3.18
CA HIS A 129 -3.39 13.49 -4.37
C HIS A 129 -4.37 13.60 -5.55
N SER A 130 -5.65 13.28 -5.35
CA SER A 130 -6.67 13.41 -6.41
C SER A 130 -6.78 14.83 -6.95
N ILE A 131 -6.82 15.86 -6.07
CA ILE A 131 -6.88 17.26 -6.50
C ILE A 131 -5.63 17.66 -7.30
N TYR A 132 -4.44 17.22 -6.88
CA TYR A 132 -3.21 17.46 -7.63
C TYR A 132 -3.27 16.82 -9.02
N SER A 133 -3.65 15.55 -9.10
CA SER A 133 -3.75 14.80 -10.36
C SER A 133 -4.79 15.42 -11.30
N PHE A 134 -5.94 15.85 -10.78
CA PHE A 134 -6.95 16.54 -11.59
C PHE A 134 -6.44 17.88 -12.12
N LYS A 135 -5.82 18.71 -11.28
CA LYS A 135 -5.23 19.97 -11.74
C LYS A 135 -4.23 19.73 -12.86
N HIS A 136 -3.32 18.79 -12.66
CA HIS A 136 -2.31 18.47 -13.67
C HIS A 136 -2.92 17.95 -14.98
N ALA A 137 -4.01 17.17 -14.90
CA ALA A 137 -4.70 16.67 -16.09
C ALA A 137 -5.48 17.76 -16.86
N PHE A 138 -5.93 18.83 -16.18
CA PHE A 138 -6.67 19.93 -16.80
C PHE A 138 -5.79 21.13 -17.20
N ASP A 139 -4.62 21.28 -16.58
CA ASP A 139 -3.62 22.31 -16.91
C ASP A 139 -2.65 21.87 -18.04
N GLY A 140 -2.80 20.63 -18.53
CA GLY A 140 -2.03 20.03 -19.63
C GLY A 140 -2.64 20.26 -21.02
#